data_AF-A0A6A3PCJ3-F1
#
_entry.id   AF-A0A6A3PCJ3-F1
#
_cell.length_a   1.000
_cell.length_b   1.000
_cell.length_c   1.000
_cell.angle_alpha   90.00
_cell.angle_beta   90.00
_cell.angle_gamma   90.00
#
_symmetry.space_group_name_H-M   'P 1'
#
loop_
_entity.id
_entity.type
_entity.pdbx_description
1 polymer ?
#
loop_
_entity_poly.entity_id
_entity_poly.type
_entity_poly.pdbx_seq_one_letter_code
_entity_poly.pdbx_strand_id
1 'polypeptide(L)'
;MKKCTCYDVSEVIEEMKKQKKELPFFILDEMITNETSVSGGKIRAAFQRNVFRALGLVVLIMGTDSEIAQLLEPPSEHSSGVVHNWMSVVPCFPPYQIMVRTDIERHAWEMIVKQFPVVETIARGSRGRFARWFLDEVVTYVSTNRGTIELYDLLDEVFGRVCFKAQQTKHYMSKVEGRYAQQKNDGTLDNMDLHFANLVDKRLTDVVISFNELLWKPRCCFPDVEEDMLLYLAVLGGKAYSGYHDCSRSPVHGIIAYSTKSIFLEQLDGVEFSGHENTHTESRDFKTFENMVAHALFCASRRNGVQGILFNDFYAWLLGEFQAMSTMVKMTVHDASGKKEIVAGDLFDGYSAQEAMRKMVIPFLAPPNAEWPQYILNTRDHGCNFDHLVRACNSDRCDVFIRSAGSEARTALFLCECKRWGRIVSFRAMQRIIRGLNAKWQWEFVLVFCEELAHFRPAWKHEEIGCVKIGCQDGDVEWVFQPKEGNRKKLVVVMQTGKTGLPARG
;
A
#
# COMPACT_ATOMS: atom_id res chain seq x y z
N MET A 1 8.08 -35.75 46.30
CA MET A 1 8.97 -35.93 45.13
C MET A 1 10.35 -35.37 45.48
N LYS A 2 11.43 -35.99 44.97
CA LYS A 2 12.78 -35.38 45.01
C LYS A 2 12.80 -34.20 44.04
N LYS A 3 13.45 -33.08 44.37
CA LYS A 3 13.63 -31.96 43.42
C LYS A 3 14.71 -32.34 42.40
N CYS A 4 14.45 -32.09 41.13
CA CYS A 4 15.44 -32.25 40.05
C CYS A 4 16.51 -31.15 40.15
N THR A 5 17.76 -31.48 39.86
CA THR A 5 18.92 -30.59 39.90
C THR A 5 19.58 -30.48 38.52
N CYS A 6 20.52 -29.54 38.36
CA CYS A 6 21.29 -29.40 37.12
C CYS A 6 22.12 -30.65 36.78
N TYR A 7 22.57 -31.42 37.76
CA TYR A 7 23.27 -32.68 37.53
C TYR A 7 22.36 -33.76 36.97
N ASP A 8 21.15 -33.93 37.54
CA ASP A 8 20.17 -34.91 37.04
C ASP A 8 19.77 -34.62 35.57
N VAL A 9 19.75 -33.33 35.16
CA VAL A 9 19.48 -32.91 33.78
C VAL A 9 20.69 -33.12 32.85
N SER A 10 21.89 -32.74 33.29
CA SER A 10 23.13 -32.90 32.51
C SER A 10 23.45 -34.37 32.20
N GLU A 11 23.20 -35.27 33.15
CA GLU A 11 23.39 -36.71 32.97
C GLU A 11 22.48 -37.26 31.85
N VAL A 12 21.20 -36.86 31.84
CA VAL A 12 20.24 -37.21 30.77
C VAL A 12 20.68 -36.67 29.41
N ILE A 13 21.16 -35.42 29.33
CA ILE A 13 21.62 -34.83 28.07
C ILE A 13 22.85 -35.57 27.52
N GLU A 14 23.83 -35.89 28.38
CA GLU A 14 25.01 -36.66 27.97
C GLU A 14 24.69 -38.10 27.58
N GLU A 15 23.69 -38.74 28.21
CA GLU A 15 23.19 -40.02 27.75
C GLU A 15 22.46 -39.92 26.39
N MET A 16 21.63 -38.91 26.17
CA MET A 16 20.97 -38.67 24.87
C MET A 16 22.00 -38.42 23.75
N LYS A 17 23.03 -37.61 24.02
CA LYS A 17 24.17 -37.39 23.09
C LYS A 17 24.91 -38.70 22.77
N LYS A 18 25.23 -39.52 23.77
CA LYS A 18 25.88 -40.84 23.57
C LYS A 18 25.03 -41.79 22.74
N GLN A 19 23.70 -41.75 22.94
CA GLN A 19 22.73 -42.53 22.17
C GLN A 19 22.43 -41.92 20.77
N LYS A 20 23.11 -40.82 20.38
CA LYS A 20 22.88 -40.03 19.16
C LYS A 20 21.42 -39.60 18.96
N LYS A 21 20.70 -39.40 20.06
CA LYS A 21 19.31 -38.94 20.02
C LYS A 21 19.27 -37.43 19.79
N GLU A 22 18.33 -37.00 18.95
CA GLU A 22 17.80 -35.66 19.05
C GLU A 22 17.16 -35.44 20.42
N LEU A 23 17.06 -34.17 20.78
CA LEU A 23 16.90 -33.65 22.13
C LEU A 23 15.51 -32.90 22.15
N PRO A 24 14.73 -32.70 23.25
CA PRO A 24 13.46 -31.91 23.26
C PRO A 24 13.73 -30.38 23.21
N PHE A 25 12.83 -29.38 23.06
CA PHE A 25 13.15 -27.95 23.40
C PHE A 25 12.01 -27.00 23.77
N PHE A 26 12.29 -25.69 23.82
CA PHE A 26 11.44 -24.71 24.50
C PHE A 26 11.28 -23.44 23.67
N ILE A 27 10.10 -23.26 23.08
CA ILE A 27 9.61 -21.94 22.64
C ILE A 27 9.00 -21.27 23.88
N LEU A 28 9.31 -19.99 24.09
CA LEU A 28 8.67 -19.14 25.10
C LEU A 28 8.02 -17.96 24.37
N ASP A 29 6.69 -17.87 24.42
CA ASP A 29 5.89 -16.86 23.73
C ASP A 29 5.14 -15.95 24.72
N GLU A 30 4.72 -14.76 24.28
CA GLU A 30 4.15 -13.67 25.09
C GLU A 30 4.84 -13.45 26.47
N MET A 31 6.15 -13.21 26.45
CA MET A 31 6.96 -12.98 27.66
C MET A 31 6.77 -11.57 28.26
N ILE A 32 5.57 -11.28 28.78
CA ILE A 32 5.07 -9.99 29.31
C ILE A 32 6.14 -9.17 30.08
N THR A 33 6.55 -8.03 29.52
CA THR A 33 7.45 -7.05 30.16
C THR A 33 6.71 -5.86 30.76
N ASN A 34 5.62 -6.09 31.49
CA ASN A 34 4.71 -5.04 31.99
C ASN A 34 5.41 -3.98 32.88
N GLU A 35 5.77 -2.85 32.28
CA GLU A 35 6.60 -1.78 32.87
C GLU A 35 5.94 -1.04 34.04
N THR A 36 4.63 -1.22 34.24
CA THR A 36 3.91 -0.65 35.40
C THR A 36 4.16 -1.41 36.71
N SER A 37 4.79 -2.59 36.65
CA SER A 37 5.13 -3.39 37.82
C SER A 37 6.57 -3.13 38.29
N VAL A 38 6.72 -2.46 39.43
CA VAL A 38 8.03 -2.12 40.01
C VAL A 38 8.80 -3.41 40.35
N SER A 39 9.97 -3.58 39.73
CA SER A 39 10.95 -4.67 39.95
C SER A 39 10.42 -6.11 39.79
N GLY A 40 10.36 -6.64 38.55
CA GLY A 40 10.14 -8.08 38.34
C GLY A 40 10.28 -8.62 36.91
N GLY A 41 9.51 -8.11 35.96
CA GLY A 41 9.25 -8.77 34.66
C GLY A 41 10.49 -9.16 33.85
N LYS A 42 11.29 -8.16 33.44
CA LYS A 42 12.46 -8.35 32.55
C LYS A 42 13.53 -9.29 33.14
N ILE A 43 13.71 -9.25 34.48
CA ILE A 43 14.60 -10.15 35.22
C ILE A 43 14.12 -11.60 35.13
N ARG A 44 12.80 -11.84 35.23
CA ARG A 44 12.22 -13.20 35.21
C ARG A 44 12.41 -13.89 33.87
N ALA A 45 12.20 -13.18 32.77
CA ALA A 45 12.41 -13.67 31.42
C ALA A 45 13.90 -13.99 31.14
N ALA A 46 14.81 -13.10 31.51
CA ALA A 46 16.25 -13.34 31.41
C ALA A 46 16.70 -14.53 32.29
N PHE A 47 16.18 -14.66 33.50
CA PHE A 47 16.44 -15.79 34.39
C PHE A 47 15.95 -17.12 33.80
N GLN A 48 14.72 -17.17 33.26
CA GLN A 48 14.18 -18.37 32.64
C GLN A 48 15.02 -18.82 31.43
N ARG A 49 15.40 -17.88 30.55
CA ARG A 49 16.35 -18.16 29.46
C ARG A 49 17.67 -18.73 30.00
N ASN A 50 18.24 -18.07 31.00
CA ASN A 50 19.55 -18.44 31.53
C ASN A 50 19.53 -19.78 32.30
N VAL A 51 18.38 -20.20 32.83
CA VAL A 51 18.18 -21.55 33.40
C VAL A 51 18.23 -22.63 32.32
N PHE A 52 17.49 -22.49 31.21
CA PHE A 52 17.60 -23.45 30.09
C PHE A 52 19.03 -23.49 29.55
N ARG A 53 19.64 -22.32 29.35
CA ARG A 53 21.03 -22.18 28.91
C ARG A 53 22.03 -22.93 29.80
N ALA A 54 22.06 -22.64 31.09
CA ALA A 54 22.99 -23.26 32.05
C ALA A 54 22.78 -24.78 32.23
N LEU A 55 21.61 -25.31 31.85
CA LEU A 55 21.32 -26.74 31.84
C LEU A 55 21.75 -27.45 30.55
N GLY A 56 22.19 -26.71 29.52
CA GLY A 56 22.50 -27.29 28.22
C GLY A 56 21.27 -27.52 27.36
N LEU A 57 20.36 -26.53 27.29
CA LEU A 57 19.07 -26.64 26.61
C LEU A 57 18.86 -25.45 25.64
N VAL A 58 18.61 -25.69 24.34
CA VAL A 58 18.20 -24.63 23.40
C VAL A 58 16.84 -24.05 23.83
N VAL A 59 16.69 -22.74 23.67
CA VAL A 59 15.46 -22.01 23.95
C VAL A 59 15.30 -20.91 22.91
N LEU A 60 14.08 -20.73 22.42
CA LEU A 60 13.70 -19.70 21.45
C LEU A 60 12.57 -18.85 22.04
N ILE A 61 12.58 -17.55 21.73
CA ILE A 61 11.73 -16.56 22.41
C ILE A 61 10.95 -15.77 21.36
N MET A 62 9.64 -15.65 21.55
CA MET A 62 8.70 -14.90 20.71
C MET A 62 7.96 -13.85 21.56
N GLY A 63 7.32 -12.89 20.90
CA GLY A 63 6.77 -11.68 21.51
C GLY A 63 6.84 -10.49 20.55
N THR A 64 6.44 -9.30 21.01
CA THR A 64 6.50 -8.09 20.18
C THR A 64 7.89 -7.44 20.24
N ASP A 65 8.28 -6.78 19.14
CA ASP A 65 9.68 -6.43 18.81
C ASP A 65 10.40 -5.64 19.92
N SER A 66 9.70 -4.73 20.59
CA SER A 66 10.21 -3.92 21.71
C SER A 66 10.57 -4.72 22.97
N GLU A 67 10.01 -5.91 23.16
CA GLU A 67 10.26 -6.77 24.33
C GLU A 67 11.43 -7.74 24.07
N ILE A 68 11.55 -8.28 22.86
CA ILE A 68 12.63 -9.21 22.48
C ILE A 68 13.98 -8.48 22.42
N ALA A 69 14.05 -7.28 21.84
CA ALA A 69 15.30 -6.53 21.72
C ALA A 69 15.98 -6.28 23.07
N GLN A 70 15.19 -5.96 24.11
CA GLN A 70 15.69 -5.69 25.47
C GLN A 70 16.14 -6.96 26.22
N LEU A 71 15.78 -8.16 25.73
CA LEU A 71 16.30 -9.42 26.27
C LEU A 71 17.68 -9.77 25.71
N LEU A 72 18.06 -9.27 24.53
CA LEU A 72 19.24 -9.74 23.79
C LEU A 72 20.57 -9.05 24.18
N GLU A 73 20.53 -8.04 25.06
CA GLU A 73 21.74 -7.57 25.77
C GLU A 73 22.42 -8.72 26.56
N PRO A 74 23.76 -8.66 26.73
CA PRO A 74 24.62 -9.84 26.73
C PRO A 74 24.22 -10.90 27.79
N PRO A 75 23.83 -12.13 27.37
CA PRO A 75 23.47 -13.18 28.31
C PRO A 75 24.71 -13.79 28.95
N SER A 76 24.67 -14.00 30.28
CA SER A 76 25.54 -14.99 30.90
C SER A 76 25.21 -16.39 30.37
N GLU A 77 26.13 -16.87 29.54
CA GLU A 77 26.58 -18.26 29.41
C GLU A 77 25.61 -19.36 28.93
N HIS A 78 25.91 -19.80 27.70
CA HIS A 78 25.97 -21.19 27.22
C HIS A 78 24.71 -21.98 26.78
N SER A 79 24.99 -22.93 25.89
CA SER A 79 24.52 -24.33 25.83
C SER A 79 23.03 -24.73 25.73
N SER A 80 22.67 -25.85 25.09
CA SER A 80 23.36 -26.63 24.02
C SER A 80 22.47 -27.77 23.48
N GLY A 81 22.05 -27.71 22.22
CA GLY A 81 21.37 -28.85 21.57
C GLY A 81 20.07 -29.23 22.28
N VAL A 82 19.08 -28.35 22.21
CA VAL A 82 17.66 -28.75 22.41
C VAL A 82 17.19 -29.47 21.09
N VAL A 83 15.93 -29.88 20.83
CA VAL A 83 15.19 -29.88 19.50
C VAL A 83 13.64 -29.92 19.68
N HIS A 84 12.85 -29.10 18.97
CA HIS A 84 11.41 -29.32 18.65
C HIS A 84 11.11 -28.65 17.29
N ASN A 85 9.86 -28.69 16.82
CA ASN A 85 9.34 -27.62 15.96
C ASN A 85 9.38 -26.29 16.74
N TRP A 86 9.87 -25.22 16.09
CA TRP A 86 10.24 -23.97 16.76
C TRP A 86 9.40 -22.74 16.40
N MET A 87 8.72 -22.79 15.27
CA MET A 87 8.00 -21.67 14.69
C MET A 87 6.98 -22.24 13.70
N SER A 88 5.70 -22.07 13.97
CA SER A 88 4.65 -22.40 13.00
C SER A 88 4.58 -21.28 11.96
N VAL A 89 5.38 -21.42 10.90
CA VAL A 89 5.37 -20.49 9.76
C VAL A 89 4.06 -20.65 8.99
N VAL A 90 3.04 -19.86 9.37
CA VAL A 90 1.75 -19.87 8.68
C VAL A 90 1.88 -19.01 7.42
N PRO A 91 1.69 -19.56 6.20
CA PRO A 91 1.94 -18.84 4.95
C PRO A 91 0.99 -17.66 4.73
N CYS A 92 -0.29 -17.86 5.08
CA CYS A 92 -1.38 -16.91 4.92
C CYS A 92 -2.36 -17.00 6.10
N PHE A 93 -2.97 -15.87 6.48
CA PHE A 93 -4.03 -15.87 7.50
C PHE A 93 -5.24 -16.71 7.06
N PRO A 94 -5.96 -17.36 8.00
CA PRO A 94 -7.18 -18.08 7.65
C PRO A 94 -8.25 -17.11 7.12
N PRO A 95 -9.09 -17.55 6.15
CA PRO A 95 -10.17 -16.73 5.60
C PRO A 95 -11.23 -16.44 6.68
N TYR A 96 -11.85 -15.26 6.61
CA TYR A 96 -12.82 -14.84 7.62
C TYR A 96 -14.11 -15.68 7.59
N GLN A 97 -14.48 -16.23 8.76
CA GLN A 97 -15.82 -16.78 8.97
C GLN A 97 -16.78 -15.66 9.36
N ILE A 98 -17.82 -15.42 8.55
CA ILE A 98 -18.86 -14.44 8.90
C ILE A 98 -19.61 -14.93 10.14
N MET A 99 -19.42 -14.21 11.24
CA MET A 99 -20.15 -14.40 12.49
C MET A 99 -21.06 -13.19 12.71
N VAL A 100 -22.31 -13.41 13.13
CA VAL A 100 -23.30 -12.35 13.34
C VAL A 100 -23.98 -12.59 14.70
N ARG A 101 -23.88 -11.62 15.62
CA ARG A 101 -23.99 -11.90 17.07
C ARG A 101 -25.38 -11.66 17.67
N THR A 102 -26.20 -10.84 17.03
CA THR A 102 -27.56 -10.51 17.46
C THR A 102 -28.52 -10.60 16.28
N ASP A 103 -29.82 -10.75 16.54
CA ASP A 103 -30.82 -10.75 15.46
C ASP A 103 -30.93 -9.38 14.75
N ILE A 104 -30.51 -8.29 15.42
CA ILE A 104 -30.39 -6.95 14.81
C ILE A 104 -29.19 -6.90 13.85
N GLU A 105 -28.00 -7.38 14.28
CA GLU A 105 -26.85 -7.55 13.39
C GLU A 105 -27.22 -8.44 12.18
N ARG A 106 -27.95 -9.53 12.43
CA ARG A 106 -28.38 -10.48 11.40
C ARG A 106 -29.31 -9.84 10.38
N HIS A 107 -30.37 -9.17 10.83
CA HIS A 107 -31.32 -8.53 9.94
C HIS A 107 -30.68 -7.44 9.06
N ALA A 108 -29.83 -6.60 9.65
CA ALA A 108 -29.10 -5.56 8.92
C ALA A 108 -28.13 -6.17 7.88
N TRP A 109 -27.38 -7.21 8.26
CA TRP A 109 -26.44 -7.89 7.36
C TRP A 109 -27.14 -8.65 6.22
N GLU A 110 -28.18 -9.43 6.53
CA GLU A 110 -28.97 -10.17 5.52
C GLU A 110 -29.66 -9.22 4.54
N MET A 111 -30.18 -8.08 5.01
CA MET A 111 -30.79 -7.07 4.14
C MET A 111 -29.78 -6.47 3.17
N ILE A 112 -28.62 -6.00 3.66
CA ILE A 112 -27.65 -5.31 2.79
C ILE A 112 -26.89 -6.26 1.87
N VAL A 113 -26.63 -7.50 2.28
CA VAL A 113 -26.06 -8.55 1.40
C VAL A 113 -27.06 -8.96 0.33
N LYS A 114 -28.36 -9.02 0.63
CA LYS A 114 -29.41 -9.26 -0.37
C LYS A 114 -29.52 -8.13 -1.39
N GLN A 115 -29.27 -6.88 -0.99
CA GLN A 115 -29.25 -5.72 -1.89
C GLN A 115 -27.95 -5.65 -2.71
N PHE A 116 -26.80 -5.89 -2.06
CA PHE A 116 -25.46 -5.75 -2.64
C PHE A 116 -24.57 -6.95 -2.23
N PRO A 117 -24.64 -8.10 -2.93
CA PRO A 117 -23.91 -9.32 -2.56
C PRO A 117 -22.38 -9.15 -2.43
N VAL A 118 -21.81 -8.18 -3.16
CA VAL A 118 -20.39 -7.80 -3.09
C VAL A 118 -19.92 -7.43 -1.68
N VAL A 119 -20.82 -6.93 -0.81
CA VAL A 119 -20.52 -6.64 0.60
C VAL A 119 -20.12 -7.92 1.35
N GLU A 120 -20.75 -9.05 1.04
CA GLU A 120 -20.34 -10.34 1.61
C GLU A 120 -19.00 -10.82 1.02
N THR A 121 -18.81 -10.65 -0.30
CA THR A 121 -17.58 -11.04 -0.99
C THR A 121 -16.36 -10.29 -0.45
N ILE A 122 -16.47 -8.96 -0.24
CA ILE A 122 -15.42 -8.13 0.36
C ILE A 122 -15.06 -8.62 1.77
N ALA A 123 -16.06 -8.96 2.59
CA ALA A 123 -15.83 -9.47 3.95
C ALA A 123 -15.18 -10.86 3.95
N ARG A 124 -15.56 -11.77 3.04
CA ARG A 124 -14.99 -13.13 2.96
C ARG A 124 -13.58 -13.14 2.37
N GLY A 125 -13.32 -12.33 1.35
CA GLY A 125 -12.01 -12.16 0.72
C GLY A 125 -11.08 -11.22 1.49
N SER A 126 -11.19 -11.13 2.82
CA SER A 126 -10.39 -10.23 3.65
C SER A 126 -9.89 -10.91 4.93
N ARG A 127 -8.75 -10.46 5.47
CA ARG A 127 -8.25 -10.97 6.75
C ARG A 127 -9.22 -10.65 7.89
N GLY A 128 -9.42 -11.60 8.81
CA GLY A 128 -10.50 -11.58 9.80
C GLY A 128 -10.63 -10.31 10.63
N ARG A 129 -9.52 -9.64 10.97
CA ARG A 129 -9.52 -8.36 11.69
C ARG A 129 -10.25 -7.25 10.91
N PHE A 130 -9.89 -7.06 9.64
CA PHE A 130 -10.51 -6.03 8.79
C PHE A 130 -11.94 -6.42 8.44
N ALA A 131 -12.17 -7.70 8.13
CA ALA A 131 -13.48 -8.24 7.79
C ALA A 131 -14.50 -8.05 8.92
N ARG A 132 -14.13 -8.28 10.20
CA ARG A 132 -15.05 -8.03 11.32
C ARG A 132 -15.31 -6.54 11.53
N TRP A 133 -14.31 -5.67 11.39
CA TRP A 133 -14.53 -4.22 11.47
C TRP A 133 -15.43 -3.70 10.36
N PHE A 134 -15.30 -4.23 9.15
CA PHE A 134 -16.16 -3.93 8.02
C PHE A 134 -17.60 -4.37 8.31
N LEU A 135 -17.80 -5.60 8.79
CA LEU A 135 -19.13 -6.07 9.22
C LEU A 135 -19.73 -5.20 10.33
N ASP A 136 -18.96 -4.89 11.38
CA ASP A 136 -19.39 -4.02 12.50
C ASP A 136 -19.91 -2.65 11.98
N GLU A 137 -19.17 -2.01 11.07
CA GLU A 137 -19.53 -0.68 10.54
C GLU A 137 -20.59 -0.73 9.44
N VAL A 138 -20.65 -1.77 8.60
CA VAL A 138 -21.77 -2.00 7.67
C VAL A 138 -23.07 -2.12 8.45
N VAL A 139 -23.12 -2.95 9.50
CA VAL A 139 -24.31 -3.07 10.35
C VAL A 139 -24.63 -1.74 11.02
N THR A 140 -23.63 -1.00 11.49
CA THR A 140 -23.82 0.30 12.14
C THR A 140 -24.40 1.33 11.16
N TYR A 141 -23.89 1.40 9.93
CA TYR A 141 -24.41 2.27 8.87
C TYR A 141 -25.85 1.90 8.50
N VAL A 142 -26.11 0.62 8.24
CA VAL A 142 -27.43 0.10 7.85
C VAL A 142 -28.47 0.31 8.94
N SER A 143 -28.08 0.18 10.22
CA SER A 143 -28.99 0.34 11.37
C SER A 143 -29.23 1.80 11.76
N THR A 144 -28.43 2.75 11.25
CA THR A 144 -28.57 4.18 11.56
C THR A 144 -29.14 4.99 10.40
N ASN A 145 -28.93 4.57 9.16
CA ASN A 145 -29.55 5.15 7.98
C ASN A 145 -31.06 4.85 7.93
N ARG A 146 -31.86 5.79 7.42
CA ARG A 146 -33.33 5.70 7.28
C ARG A 146 -33.83 5.95 5.85
N GLY A 147 -32.92 6.20 4.91
CA GLY A 147 -33.22 6.40 3.49
C GLY A 147 -32.78 5.21 2.63
N THR A 148 -32.79 5.40 1.32
CA THR A 148 -32.14 4.49 0.37
C THR A 148 -30.64 4.42 0.68
N ILE A 149 -30.08 3.21 0.66
CA ILE A 149 -28.63 3.00 0.78
C ILE A 149 -28.04 2.84 -0.61
N GLU A 150 -27.21 3.79 -1.01
CA GLU A 150 -26.36 3.70 -2.19
C GLU A 150 -25.05 2.97 -1.84
N LEU A 151 -24.58 2.08 -2.73
CA LEU A 151 -23.42 1.23 -2.43
C LEU A 151 -22.14 2.05 -2.22
N TYR A 152 -21.92 3.09 -3.02
CA TYR A 152 -20.70 3.87 -2.96
C TYR A 152 -20.55 4.64 -1.63
N ASP A 153 -21.64 5.22 -1.10
CA ASP A 153 -21.63 5.95 0.17
C ASP A 153 -21.48 5.00 1.36
N LEU A 154 -22.07 3.79 1.28
CA LEU A 154 -21.83 2.72 2.25
C LEU A 154 -20.35 2.32 2.27
N LEU A 155 -19.76 2.05 1.11
CA LEU A 155 -18.37 1.59 1.02
C LEU A 155 -17.39 2.68 1.46
N ASP A 156 -17.55 3.93 1.03
CA ASP A 156 -16.65 5.03 1.40
C ASP A 156 -16.62 5.30 2.90
N GLU A 157 -17.79 5.38 3.55
CA GLU A 157 -17.91 5.63 4.99
C GLU A 157 -17.35 4.44 5.80
N VAL A 158 -17.68 3.20 5.41
CA VAL A 158 -17.18 2.00 6.08
C VAL A 158 -15.67 1.82 5.89
N PHE A 159 -15.13 2.03 4.69
CA PHE A 159 -13.69 1.94 4.42
C PHE A 159 -12.91 2.97 5.23
N GLY A 160 -13.40 4.21 5.34
CA GLY A 160 -12.80 5.21 6.22
C GLY A 160 -12.72 4.74 7.68
N ARG A 161 -13.77 4.10 8.19
CA ARG A 161 -13.82 3.60 9.58
C ARG A 161 -12.97 2.35 9.79
N VAL A 162 -12.86 1.46 8.81
CA VAL A 162 -11.94 0.31 8.83
C VAL A 162 -10.49 0.80 8.85
N CYS A 163 -10.13 1.80 8.04
CA CYS A 163 -8.81 2.43 8.03
C CYS A 163 -8.48 3.06 9.39
N PHE A 164 -9.41 3.83 9.96
CA PHE A 164 -9.26 4.44 11.29
C PHE A 164 -9.04 3.40 12.41
N LYS A 165 -9.83 2.32 12.43
CA LYS A 165 -9.65 1.21 13.39
C LYS A 165 -8.29 0.53 13.23
N ALA A 166 -7.81 0.35 11.99
CA ALA A 166 -6.51 -0.25 11.68
C ALA A 166 -5.35 0.52 12.33
N GLN A 167 -5.38 1.85 12.29
CA GLN A 167 -4.33 2.67 12.89
C GLN A 167 -4.41 2.74 14.42
N GLN A 168 -5.61 2.88 15.00
CA GLN A 168 -5.73 3.12 16.44
C GLN A 168 -5.50 1.88 17.32
N THR A 169 -5.86 0.68 16.83
CA THR A 169 -6.11 -0.49 17.69
C THR A 169 -5.01 -1.58 17.67
N LYS A 170 -3.88 -1.30 18.31
CA LYS A 170 -2.85 -2.30 18.71
C LYS A 170 -3.35 -3.40 19.68
N HIS A 171 -4.65 -3.44 19.99
CA HIS A 171 -5.26 -4.25 21.05
C HIS A 171 -6.67 -4.75 20.64
N TYR A 172 -6.91 -5.04 19.36
CA TYR A 172 -8.19 -5.66 18.96
C TYR A 172 -8.17 -7.18 19.19
N MET A 173 -7.03 -7.85 19.01
CA MET A 173 -6.91 -9.30 19.14
C MET A 173 -6.96 -9.77 20.60
N SER A 174 -6.54 -8.94 21.55
CA SER A 174 -6.68 -9.23 22.98
C SER A 174 -8.14 -9.23 23.46
N LYS A 175 -9.08 -8.72 22.66
CA LYS A 175 -10.52 -8.78 22.93
C LYS A 175 -11.15 -10.08 22.43
N VAL A 176 -12.24 -10.47 23.06
CA VAL A 176 -13.03 -11.68 22.73
C VAL A 176 -13.51 -11.64 21.27
N GLU A 177 -13.90 -10.46 20.81
CA GLU A 177 -14.35 -10.16 19.45
C GLU A 177 -13.28 -10.39 18.39
N GLY A 178 -12.01 -10.17 18.72
CA GLY A 178 -10.86 -10.37 17.84
C GLY A 178 -10.45 -11.83 17.71
N ARG A 179 -10.41 -12.57 18.84
CA ARG A 179 -10.13 -14.02 18.84
C ARG A 179 -11.16 -14.81 18.03
N TYR A 180 -12.46 -14.52 18.20
CA TYR A 180 -13.49 -15.17 17.39
C TYR A 180 -13.32 -14.92 15.88
N ALA A 181 -12.84 -13.74 15.47
CA ALA A 181 -12.59 -13.42 14.06
C ALA A 181 -11.38 -14.16 13.43
N GLN A 182 -10.59 -14.91 14.22
CA GLN A 182 -9.47 -15.74 13.75
C GLN A 182 -9.75 -17.25 13.75
N GLN A 183 -10.94 -17.72 14.16
CA GLN A 183 -11.18 -19.15 14.30
C GLN A 183 -11.08 -19.92 12.97
N LYS A 184 -9.93 -20.57 12.78
CA LYS A 184 -9.77 -21.78 11.97
C LYS A 184 -10.43 -22.94 12.73
N ASN A 185 -11.03 -23.90 12.01
CA ASN A 185 -11.74 -25.02 12.66
C ASN A 185 -10.83 -26.04 13.38
N ASP A 186 -9.50 -25.90 13.26
CA ASP A 186 -8.52 -26.60 14.09
C ASP A 186 -8.11 -25.68 15.25
N GLY A 187 -8.58 -25.97 16.46
CA GLY A 187 -8.67 -25.03 17.59
C GLY A 187 -7.37 -24.63 18.31
N THR A 188 -6.25 -24.46 17.62
CA THR A 188 -4.97 -24.02 18.21
C THR A 188 -4.17 -23.13 17.25
N LEU A 189 -4.41 -21.81 17.29
CA LEU A 189 -3.45 -20.71 16.97
C LEU A 189 -4.18 -19.34 16.98
N ASP A 190 -4.11 -18.60 18.10
CA ASP A 190 -4.31 -17.14 18.09
C ASP A 190 -3.04 -16.52 17.49
N ASN A 191 -3.13 -15.76 16.40
CA ASN A 191 -1.96 -15.48 15.55
C ASN A 191 -1.71 -13.97 15.35
N MET A 192 -0.90 -13.42 16.27
CA MET A 192 -0.09 -12.18 16.28
C MET A 192 -0.67 -10.82 15.82
N ASP A 193 -0.07 -9.75 16.38
CA ASP A 193 -0.48 -8.34 16.21
C ASP A 193 0.35 -7.54 15.16
N LEU A 194 1.04 -8.24 14.25
CA LEU A 194 1.85 -7.70 13.13
C LEU A 194 1.65 -8.62 11.90
N HIS A 195 1.65 -8.22 10.63
CA HIS A 195 1.55 -6.90 9.99
C HIS A 195 0.90 -7.10 8.58
N PHE A 196 0.96 -6.13 7.66
CA PHE A 196 0.23 -6.19 6.38
C PHE A 196 0.69 -7.25 5.37
N ALA A 197 1.90 -7.81 5.50
CA ALA A 197 2.44 -8.77 4.53
C ALA A 197 2.18 -10.24 4.93
N ASN A 198 1.92 -11.09 3.94
CA ASN A 198 1.97 -12.55 4.02
C ASN A 198 3.37 -13.04 3.58
N LEU A 199 3.61 -14.35 3.62
CA LEU A 199 4.81 -14.96 3.06
C LEU A 199 4.57 -15.38 1.60
N VAL A 200 5.64 -15.38 0.79
CA VAL A 200 5.56 -15.77 -0.64
C VAL A 200 5.35 -17.28 -0.82
N ASP A 201 5.66 -18.10 0.19
CA ASP A 201 5.32 -19.53 0.18
C ASP A 201 3.81 -19.70 0.44
N LYS A 202 3.11 -20.50 -0.38
CA LYS A 202 1.70 -20.85 -0.17
C LYS A 202 1.53 -22.22 0.51
N ARG A 203 2.61 -22.83 1.01
CA ARG A 203 2.60 -24.09 1.78
C ARG A 203 2.99 -23.85 3.25
N LEU A 204 2.52 -24.74 4.12
CA LEU A 204 2.99 -24.81 5.49
C LEU A 204 4.31 -25.59 5.47
N THR A 205 5.41 -24.87 5.66
CA THR A 205 6.78 -25.38 5.42
C THR A 205 7.53 -25.50 6.75
N ASP A 206 7.69 -26.74 7.22
CA ASP A 206 8.47 -27.07 8.42
C ASP A 206 9.95 -26.73 8.20
N VAL A 207 10.48 -25.76 8.95
CA VAL A 207 11.86 -25.29 8.77
C VAL A 207 12.86 -26.19 9.51
N VAL A 208 13.27 -27.26 8.84
CA VAL A 208 14.32 -28.18 9.32
C VAL A 208 15.71 -27.54 9.15
N ILE A 209 16.32 -27.13 10.25
CA ILE A 209 17.69 -26.59 10.26
C ILE A 209 18.70 -27.74 10.23
N SER A 210 19.19 -28.09 9.04
CA SER A 210 20.36 -28.96 8.90
C SER A 210 21.66 -28.16 9.12
N PHE A 211 22.71 -28.80 9.65
CA PHE A 211 23.98 -28.12 9.99
C PHE A 211 24.86 -27.68 8.79
N ASN A 212 24.36 -27.78 7.55
CA ASN A 212 25.04 -27.25 6.36
C ASN A 212 24.25 -26.06 5.77
N GLU A 213 24.98 -25.10 5.20
CA GLU A 213 24.50 -23.78 4.79
C GLU A 213 23.34 -23.80 3.78
N LEU A 214 22.12 -23.67 4.29
CA LEU A 214 20.97 -23.20 3.49
C LEU A 214 20.67 -21.76 3.87
N LEU A 215 20.90 -20.87 2.90
CA LEU A 215 20.76 -19.41 3.04
C LEU A 215 19.28 -19.01 2.95
N TRP A 216 18.47 -19.51 3.89
CA TRP A 216 17.05 -19.17 4.00
C TRP A 216 16.89 -17.67 4.23
N LYS A 217 16.02 -17.05 3.43
CA LYS A 217 15.74 -15.63 3.49
C LYS A 217 14.24 -15.41 3.46
N PRO A 218 13.63 -14.81 4.50
CA PRO A 218 12.22 -14.49 4.47
C PRO A 218 11.94 -13.51 3.32
N ARG A 219 11.00 -13.88 2.45
CA ARG A 219 10.43 -12.99 1.44
C ARG A 219 8.96 -12.85 1.76
N CYS A 220 8.62 -11.71 2.36
CA CYS A 220 7.24 -11.32 2.58
C CYS A 220 6.74 -10.55 1.34
N CYS A 221 5.47 -10.72 1.01
CA CYS A 221 4.77 -9.93 0.00
C CYS A 221 3.43 -9.46 0.57
N PHE A 222 2.82 -8.44 -0.05
CA PHE A 222 1.39 -8.26 0.20
C PHE A 222 0.63 -9.45 -0.42
N PRO A 223 -0.50 -9.87 0.18
CA PRO A 223 -1.40 -10.88 -0.41
C PRO A 223 -1.87 -10.48 -1.81
N ASP A 224 -2.33 -11.45 -2.62
CA ASP A 224 -3.07 -11.14 -3.85
C ASP A 224 -4.37 -10.36 -3.50
N VAL A 225 -4.92 -9.58 -4.43
CA VAL A 225 -6.06 -8.67 -4.11
C VAL A 225 -7.27 -9.44 -3.57
N GLU A 226 -7.58 -10.60 -4.14
CA GLU A 226 -8.66 -11.50 -3.69
C GLU A 226 -8.39 -12.17 -2.33
N GLU A 227 -7.14 -12.21 -1.88
CA GLU A 227 -6.74 -12.78 -0.58
C GLU A 227 -6.86 -11.76 0.58
N ASP A 228 -6.92 -10.45 0.29
CA ASP A 228 -7.15 -9.41 1.31
C ASP A 228 -7.76 -8.10 0.79
N MET A 229 -8.99 -8.17 0.27
CA MET A 229 -9.73 -7.06 -0.35
C MET A 229 -9.71 -5.76 0.48
N LEU A 230 -9.91 -5.83 1.80
CA LEU A 230 -10.00 -4.65 2.67
C LEU A 230 -8.66 -3.94 2.94
N LEU A 231 -7.51 -4.61 2.80
CA LEU A 231 -6.22 -3.91 2.74
C LEU A 231 -6.23 -2.95 1.53
N TYR A 232 -6.57 -3.49 0.36
CA TYR A 232 -6.51 -2.75 -0.90
C TYR A 232 -7.62 -1.72 -1.08
N LEU A 233 -8.80 -1.95 -0.52
CA LEU A 233 -9.96 -1.06 -0.61
C LEU A 233 -9.99 0.01 0.49
N ALA A 234 -9.65 -0.34 1.74
CA ALA A 234 -9.78 0.56 2.88
C ALA A 234 -8.45 1.09 3.42
N VAL A 235 -7.44 0.25 3.60
CA VAL A 235 -6.23 0.64 4.36
C VAL A 235 -5.16 1.33 3.51
N LEU A 236 -5.03 1.00 2.22
CA LEU A 236 -4.13 1.72 1.29
C LEU A 236 -4.70 3.08 0.80
N GLY A 237 -5.47 3.76 1.65
CA GLY A 237 -6.08 5.07 1.39
C GLY A 237 -7.40 5.02 0.61
N GLY A 238 -8.18 6.09 0.78
CA GLY A 238 -9.54 6.28 0.24
C GLY A 238 -10.01 7.73 0.42
N LYS A 239 -11.33 7.96 0.38
CA LYS A 239 -11.95 9.30 0.51
C LYS A 239 -11.54 10.04 1.78
N ALA A 240 -11.55 9.35 2.93
CA ALA A 240 -11.31 9.94 4.24
C ALA A 240 -9.83 9.96 4.67
N TYR A 241 -8.97 9.14 4.07
CA TYR A 241 -7.57 8.95 4.50
C TYR A 241 -6.63 8.82 3.30
N SER A 242 -5.53 9.57 3.33
CA SER A 242 -4.43 9.45 2.36
C SER A 242 -3.88 8.02 2.31
N GLY A 243 -3.28 7.60 1.20
CA GLY A 243 -2.46 6.38 1.18
C GLY A 243 -1.26 6.45 2.15
N TYR A 244 -0.85 7.68 2.49
CA TYR A 244 0.15 8.00 3.50
C TYR A 244 -0.41 8.99 4.53
N HIS A 245 -0.72 8.52 5.73
CA HIS A 245 -1.22 9.35 6.83
C HIS A 245 -0.71 8.86 8.19
N ASP A 246 -0.55 9.78 9.14
CA ASP A 246 -0.46 9.44 10.58
C ASP A 246 -1.75 9.85 11.29
N CYS A 247 -2.38 8.89 11.96
CA CYS A 247 -3.44 9.11 12.94
C CYS A 247 -2.82 9.30 14.33
N SER A 248 -2.01 10.36 14.48
CA SER A 248 -1.28 10.61 15.72
C SER A 248 -2.23 10.65 16.92
N ARG A 249 -1.83 10.07 18.07
CA ARG A 249 -2.64 10.06 19.29
C ARG A 249 -2.78 11.43 19.98
N SER A 250 -2.31 12.51 19.35
CA SER A 250 -2.33 13.86 19.91
C SER A 250 -3.56 14.64 19.43
N PRO A 251 -4.48 15.06 20.32
CA PRO A 251 -5.68 15.83 19.94
C PRO A 251 -5.38 17.26 19.47
N VAL A 252 -4.09 17.64 19.35
CA VAL A 252 -3.63 18.99 19.00
C VAL A 252 -3.32 19.14 17.50
N HIS A 253 -2.97 18.05 16.80
CA HIS A 253 -2.45 18.12 15.42
C HIS A 253 -3.32 17.43 14.37
N GLY A 254 -4.35 16.68 14.77
CA GLY A 254 -5.26 15.99 13.84
C GLY A 254 -4.62 14.83 13.09
N ILE A 255 -5.18 14.51 11.92
CA ILE A 255 -4.65 13.50 10.98
C ILE A 255 -3.67 14.21 10.04
N ILE A 256 -2.41 13.78 10.03
CA ILE A 256 -1.39 14.35 9.14
C ILE A 256 -1.39 13.54 7.84
N ALA A 257 -1.72 14.18 6.72
CA ALA A 257 -1.68 13.57 5.39
C ALA A 257 -0.34 13.89 4.70
N TYR A 258 0.54 12.90 4.62
CA TYR A 258 1.80 13.01 3.89
C TYR A 258 1.56 12.89 2.38
N SER A 259 2.45 13.49 1.60
CA SER A 259 2.45 13.33 0.15
C SER A 259 3.28 12.11 -0.24
N THR A 260 3.03 11.56 -1.41
CA THR A 260 3.87 10.51 -1.98
C THR A 260 5.34 10.97 -2.10
N LYS A 261 5.60 12.22 -2.47
CA LYS A 261 6.97 12.76 -2.54
C LYS A 261 7.65 12.85 -1.17
N SER A 262 6.98 13.31 -0.10
CA SER A 262 7.63 13.42 1.21
C SER A 262 7.99 12.04 1.78
N ILE A 263 7.08 11.06 1.72
CA ILE A 263 7.38 9.69 2.14
C ILE A 263 8.53 9.08 1.33
N PHE A 264 8.56 9.26 0.01
CA PHE A 264 9.66 8.75 -0.81
C PHE A 264 11.00 9.46 -0.52
N LEU A 265 11.01 10.71 -0.05
CA LEU A 265 12.24 11.40 0.36
C LEU A 265 12.69 11.00 1.77
N GLU A 266 11.78 10.95 2.75
CA GLU A 266 12.06 10.50 4.12
C GLU A 266 12.64 9.07 4.15
N GLN A 267 12.15 8.18 3.27
CA GLN A 267 12.68 6.83 3.11
C GLN A 267 14.11 6.77 2.53
N LEU A 268 14.60 7.83 1.87
CA LEU A 268 15.94 7.88 1.29
C LEU A 268 16.97 8.54 2.21
N ASP A 269 16.54 9.55 2.97
CA ASP A 269 17.42 10.29 3.89
C ASP A 269 17.67 9.52 5.21
N GLY A 270 16.77 8.59 5.59
CA GLY A 270 16.79 7.94 6.91
C GLY A 270 17.29 6.50 6.98
N VAL A 271 16.91 5.62 6.03
CA VAL A 271 17.17 4.17 6.13
C VAL A 271 17.40 3.57 4.75
N GLU A 272 18.53 2.88 4.53
CA GLU A 272 18.63 1.92 3.43
C GLU A 272 17.72 0.71 3.70
N PHE A 273 16.43 0.87 3.41
CA PHE A 273 15.70 -0.22 2.78
C PHE A 273 16.40 -0.50 1.46
N SER A 274 17.36 -1.43 1.50
CA SER A 274 17.86 -2.16 0.35
C SER A 274 16.72 -3.05 -0.19
N GLY A 275 15.64 -2.39 -0.64
CA GLY A 275 14.45 -2.99 -1.21
C GLY A 275 14.89 -3.79 -2.42
N HIS A 276 15.09 -5.08 -2.20
CA HIS A 276 15.78 -5.96 -3.14
C HIS A 276 15.14 -5.83 -4.50
N GLU A 277 15.87 -5.18 -5.41
CA GLU A 277 15.33 -4.70 -6.67
C GLU A 277 14.53 -5.82 -7.32
N ASN A 278 13.20 -5.69 -7.38
CA ASN A 278 12.38 -6.81 -7.79
C ASN A 278 12.75 -7.17 -9.24
N THR A 279 13.49 -8.27 -9.41
CA THR A 279 14.13 -8.68 -10.66
C THR A 279 13.11 -9.06 -11.74
N HIS A 280 11.84 -9.14 -11.35
CA HIS A 280 10.69 -9.41 -12.20
C HIS A 280 9.90 -8.13 -12.56
N THR A 281 10.42 -6.93 -12.27
CA THR A 281 9.79 -5.68 -12.71
C THR A 281 9.93 -5.46 -14.22
N GLU A 282 8.84 -5.02 -14.83
CA GLU A 282 8.65 -4.87 -16.28
C GLU A 282 9.54 -3.77 -16.91
N SER A 283 9.75 -2.67 -16.18
CA SER A 283 10.78 -1.67 -16.49
C SER A 283 12.08 -1.99 -15.75
N ARG A 284 13.20 -1.95 -16.49
CA ARG A 284 14.56 -2.14 -15.95
C ARG A 284 15.23 -0.85 -15.51
N ASP A 285 14.67 0.30 -15.83
CA ASP A 285 15.23 1.63 -15.56
C ASP A 285 14.45 2.33 -14.43
N PHE A 286 15.07 3.34 -13.79
CA PHE A 286 14.49 4.37 -12.89
C PHE A 286 13.34 4.02 -11.92
N LYS A 287 13.25 2.75 -11.50
CA LYS A 287 12.21 2.14 -10.64
C LYS A 287 11.64 3.05 -9.55
N THR A 288 12.49 3.72 -8.75
CA THR A 288 12.02 4.54 -7.62
C THR A 288 11.20 5.77 -8.04
N PHE A 289 11.55 6.46 -9.13
CA PHE A 289 10.79 7.64 -9.58
C PHE A 289 9.52 7.24 -10.34
N GLU A 290 9.58 6.17 -11.14
CA GLU A 290 8.39 5.58 -11.77
C GLU A 290 7.40 5.04 -10.71
N ASN A 291 7.90 4.42 -9.64
CA ASN A 291 7.08 4.03 -8.49
C ASN A 291 6.49 5.27 -7.78
N MET A 292 7.27 6.32 -7.53
CA MET A 292 6.77 7.55 -6.89
C MET A 292 5.65 8.20 -7.72
N VAL A 293 5.79 8.26 -9.05
CA VAL A 293 4.73 8.77 -9.94
C VAL A 293 3.51 7.84 -9.96
N ALA A 294 3.70 6.52 -10.02
CA ALA A 294 2.60 5.56 -9.97
C ALA A 294 1.83 5.62 -8.62
N HIS A 295 2.55 5.76 -7.50
CA HIS A 295 1.94 5.93 -6.18
C HIS A 295 1.22 7.28 -6.06
N ALA A 296 1.73 8.36 -6.65
CA ALA A 296 1.05 9.66 -6.69
C ALA A 296 -0.28 9.59 -7.48
N LEU A 297 -0.28 8.94 -8.65
CA LEU A 297 -1.49 8.69 -9.45
C LEU A 297 -2.51 7.85 -8.66
N PHE A 298 -2.04 6.78 -8.01
CA PHE A 298 -2.85 5.92 -7.14
C PHE A 298 -3.47 6.70 -5.97
N CYS A 299 -2.69 7.44 -5.18
CA CYS A 299 -3.17 8.20 -4.04
C CYS A 299 -4.11 9.35 -4.43
N ALA A 300 -3.86 10.03 -5.56
CA ALA A 300 -4.75 11.08 -6.07
C ALA A 300 -6.11 10.52 -6.55
N SER A 301 -6.12 9.34 -7.20
CA SER A 301 -7.34 8.71 -7.74
C SER A 301 -8.38 8.34 -6.68
N ARG A 302 -7.93 8.15 -5.43
CA ARG A 302 -8.75 7.65 -4.32
C ARG A 302 -9.46 8.74 -3.52
N ARG A 303 -9.18 10.01 -3.81
CA ARG A 303 -9.56 11.18 -2.97
C ARG A 303 -11.06 11.49 -2.93
N ASN A 304 -11.82 11.10 -3.95
CA ASN A 304 -13.29 11.20 -3.94
C ASN A 304 -13.98 9.87 -3.57
N GLY A 305 -13.22 8.84 -3.20
CA GLY A 305 -13.78 7.52 -2.87
C GLY A 305 -14.10 6.65 -4.07
N VAL A 306 -14.87 5.59 -3.84
CA VAL A 306 -15.08 4.48 -4.80
C VAL A 306 -15.84 4.88 -6.06
N GLN A 307 -16.47 6.06 -6.11
CA GLN A 307 -17.08 6.62 -7.32
C GLN A 307 -16.05 7.09 -8.36
N GLY A 308 -14.77 7.17 -7.98
CA GLY A 308 -13.76 7.91 -8.74
C GLY A 308 -13.90 9.42 -8.58
N ILE A 309 -12.96 10.17 -9.13
CA ILE A 309 -12.76 11.61 -8.94
C ILE A 309 -12.73 12.36 -10.27
N LEU A 310 -13.37 13.54 -10.35
CA LEU A 310 -13.35 14.36 -11.56
C LEU A 310 -11.93 14.80 -11.92
N PHE A 311 -11.61 14.83 -13.22
CA PHE A 311 -10.28 15.13 -13.74
C PHE A 311 -9.65 16.41 -13.17
N ASN A 312 -10.44 17.48 -12.97
CA ASN A 312 -9.97 18.73 -12.37
C ASN A 312 -9.46 18.54 -10.94
N ASP A 313 -10.25 17.89 -10.08
CA ASP A 313 -9.93 17.68 -8.68
C ASP A 313 -8.81 16.65 -8.52
N PHE A 314 -8.84 15.60 -9.35
CA PHE A 314 -7.75 14.64 -9.47
C PHE A 314 -6.43 15.34 -9.78
N TYR A 315 -6.41 16.32 -10.69
CA TYR A 315 -5.20 17.04 -11.06
C TYR A 315 -4.66 17.89 -9.90
N ALA A 316 -5.55 18.56 -9.17
CA ALA A 316 -5.17 19.36 -8.00
C ALA A 316 -4.61 18.48 -6.86
N TRP A 317 -5.18 17.29 -6.63
CA TRP A 317 -4.64 16.30 -5.70
C TRP A 317 -3.34 15.65 -6.18
N LEU A 318 -3.21 15.37 -7.48
CA LEU A 318 -2.01 14.81 -8.09
C LEU A 318 -0.82 15.77 -7.96
N LEU A 319 -1.03 17.07 -8.13
CA LEU A 319 -0.03 18.08 -7.79
C LEU A 319 0.31 18.08 -6.29
N GLY A 320 -0.69 17.88 -5.43
CA GLY A 320 -0.54 17.69 -3.98
C GLY A 320 0.35 16.52 -3.58
N GLU A 321 0.33 15.42 -4.32
CA GLU A 321 1.22 14.27 -4.07
C GLU A 321 2.71 14.57 -4.33
N PHE A 322 3.04 15.72 -4.92
CA PHE A 322 4.42 16.23 -5.05
C PHE A 322 4.75 17.38 -4.08
N GLN A 323 3.86 17.76 -3.17
CA GLN A 323 4.12 18.77 -2.11
C GLN A 323 4.84 18.16 -0.91
N ALA A 324 4.99 18.90 0.20
CA ALA A 324 5.46 18.35 1.48
C ALA A 324 4.35 17.59 2.25
N MET A 325 3.11 18.06 2.16
CA MET A 325 1.89 17.45 2.71
C MET A 325 0.90 17.27 1.56
N SER A 326 0.06 16.22 1.58
CA SER A 326 -0.92 16.02 0.51
C SER A 326 -2.12 16.97 0.67
N THR A 327 -2.20 17.97 -0.20
CA THR A 327 -3.27 18.98 -0.25
C THR A 327 -3.58 19.34 -1.71
N MET A 328 -4.81 19.80 -2.00
CA MET A 328 -5.14 20.29 -3.36
C MET A 328 -4.31 21.53 -3.71
N VAL A 329 -3.52 21.45 -4.78
CA VAL A 329 -2.75 22.57 -5.31
C VAL A 329 -3.58 23.30 -6.37
N LYS A 330 -3.74 24.62 -6.21
CA LYS A 330 -4.35 25.46 -7.25
C LYS A 330 -3.41 25.59 -8.44
N MET A 331 -3.95 25.57 -9.66
CA MET A 331 -3.20 25.88 -10.87
C MET A 331 -3.36 27.35 -11.24
N THR A 332 -2.26 27.99 -11.65
CA THR A 332 -2.25 29.41 -12.01
C THR A 332 -1.47 29.67 -13.29
N VAL A 333 -2.08 30.37 -14.24
CA VAL A 333 -1.44 30.84 -15.47
C VAL A 333 -1.11 32.33 -15.36
N HIS A 334 -0.01 32.76 -15.98
CA HIS A 334 0.34 34.19 -16.10
C HIS A 334 0.03 34.66 -17.52
N ASP A 335 -0.79 35.70 -17.64
CA ASP A 335 -1.12 36.37 -18.90
C ASP A 335 -0.96 37.90 -18.79
N ALA A 336 -1.34 38.64 -19.84
CA ALA A 336 -1.17 40.10 -19.88
C ALA A 336 -2.04 40.87 -18.88
N SER A 337 -3.03 40.22 -18.26
CA SER A 337 -3.87 40.78 -17.19
C SER A 337 -3.39 40.44 -15.78
N GLY A 338 -2.48 39.46 -15.63
CA GLY A 338 -1.85 39.09 -14.36
C GLY A 338 -1.77 37.58 -14.13
N LYS A 339 -1.78 37.17 -12.86
CA LYS A 339 -1.83 35.77 -12.43
C LYS A 339 -3.28 35.34 -12.25
N LYS A 340 -3.74 34.36 -13.02
CA LYS A 340 -5.12 33.87 -13.07
C LYS A 340 -5.20 32.42 -12.61
N GLU A 341 -6.11 32.12 -11.68
CA GLU A 341 -6.44 30.73 -11.29
C GLU A 341 -7.21 30.01 -12.41
N ILE A 342 -6.88 28.74 -12.65
CA ILE A 342 -7.52 27.87 -13.66
C ILE A 342 -7.68 26.44 -13.11
N VAL A 343 -8.49 25.62 -13.78
CA VAL A 343 -8.56 24.17 -13.56
C VAL A 343 -7.91 23.41 -14.72
N ALA A 344 -7.56 22.13 -14.52
CA ALA A 344 -6.86 21.33 -15.52
C ALA A 344 -7.62 21.20 -16.86
N GLY A 345 -8.95 21.18 -16.82
CA GLY A 345 -9.82 21.19 -18.00
C GLY A 345 -9.71 22.46 -18.87
N ASP A 346 -9.26 23.59 -18.33
CA ASP A 346 -9.07 24.84 -19.09
C ASP A 346 -7.83 24.77 -20.02
N LEU A 347 -6.89 23.86 -19.75
CA LEU A 347 -5.76 23.59 -20.65
C LEU A 347 -6.20 23.02 -22.01
N PHE A 348 -7.40 22.43 -22.04
CA PHE A 348 -8.01 21.82 -23.22
C PHE A 348 -8.94 22.78 -23.98
N ASP A 349 -9.01 24.06 -23.61
CA ASP A 349 -9.87 25.02 -24.32
C ASP A 349 -9.48 25.12 -25.80
N GLY A 350 -10.47 24.87 -26.68
CA GLY A 350 -10.27 24.83 -28.13
C GLY A 350 -9.61 23.54 -28.67
N TYR A 351 -9.50 22.47 -27.89
CA TYR A 351 -9.19 21.11 -28.36
C TYR A 351 -10.49 20.28 -28.50
N SER A 352 -10.50 19.28 -29.38
CA SER A 352 -11.64 18.33 -29.52
C SER A 352 -12.01 17.63 -28.20
N ALA A 353 -11.01 17.36 -27.37
CA ALA A 353 -11.15 16.65 -26.09
C ALA A 353 -11.80 17.49 -24.96
N GLN A 354 -12.00 18.80 -25.13
CA GLN A 354 -12.38 19.73 -24.04
C GLN A 354 -13.58 19.26 -23.20
N GLU A 355 -14.68 18.92 -23.87
CA GLU A 355 -15.92 18.45 -23.22
C GLU A 355 -15.80 17.04 -22.62
N ALA A 356 -14.88 16.21 -23.13
CA ALA A 356 -14.59 14.91 -22.55
C ALA A 356 -13.76 15.06 -21.27
N MET A 357 -12.68 15.84 -21.30
CA MET A 357 -11.81 16.09 -20.13
C MET A 357 -12.56 16.78 -18.99
N ARG A 358 -13.49 17.69 -19.29
CA ARG A 358 -14.36 18.35 -18.29
C ARG A 358 -15.35 17.40 -17.59
N LYS A 359 -15.64 16.23 -18.17
CA LYS A 359 -16.57 15.20 -17.63
C LYS A 359 -15.86 13.89 -17.28
N MET A 360 -14.54 13.83 -17.46
CA MET A 360 -13.72 12.66 -17.23
C MET A 360 -13.64 12.37 -15.73
N VAL A 361 -14.08 11.17 -15.34
CA VAL A 361 -13.90 10.64 -13.98
C VAL A 361 -12.70 9.70 -14.01
N ILE A 362 -11.68 10.02 -13.21
CA ILE A 362 -10.57 9.10 -12.94
C ILE A 362 -11.06 8.06 -11.91
N PRO A 363 -11.05 6.77 -12.26
CA PRO A 363 -11.54 5.69 -11.41
C PRO A 363 -10.68 5.47 -10.17
N PHE A 364 -11.24 4.84 -9.13
CA PHE A 364 -10.52 4.40 -7.94
C PHE A 364 -9.53 3.27 -8.30
N LEU A 365 -8.24 3.61 -8.35
CA LEU A 365 -7.23 2.73 -8.93
C LEU A 365 -6.83 1.56 -8.01
N ALA A 366 -6.63 0.40 -8.63
CA ALA A 366 -5.85 -0.68 -8.07
C ALA A 366 -4.38 -0.22 -7.87
N PRO A 367 -3.63 -0.84 -6.94
CA PRO A 367 -2.18 -0.64 -6.87
C PRO A 367 -1.48 -0.91 -8.21
N PRO A 368 -0.29 -0.35 -8.45
CA PRO A 368 0.44 -0.59 -9.70
C PRO A 368 0.63 -2.08 -10.02
N ASN A 369 0.10 -2.51 -11.18
CA ASN A 369 0.10 -3.88 -11.72
C ASN A 369 -0.68 -4.90 -10.87
N ALA A 370 -1.51 -4.45 -9.93
CA ALA A 370 -2.53 -5.27 -9.29
C ALA A 370 -3.86 -5.16 -10.07
N GLU A 371 -4.67 -6.22 -10.04
CA GLU A 371 -5.95 -6.25 -10.75
C GLU A 371 -7.15 -6.32 -9.79
N TRP A 372 -8.15 -5.47 -10.04
CA TRP A 372 -9.44 -5.57 -9.34
C TRP A 372 -10.20 -6.79 -9.84
N PRO A 373 -10.77 -7.60 -8.93
CA PRO A 373 -11.61 -8.74 -9.31
C PRO A 373 -12.88 -8.29 -10.06
N GLN A 374 -13.40 -9.16 -10.93
CA GLN A 374 -14.57 -8.82 -11.76
C GLN A 374 -15.80 -8.43 -10.93
N TYR A 375 -15.99 -8.99 -9.74
CA TYR A 375 -17.10 -8.62 -8.84
C TYR A 375 -16.96 -7.20 -8.26
N ILE A 376 -15.74 -6.65 -8.18
CA ILE A 376 -15.50 -5.23 -7.84
C ILE A 376 -15.76 -4.34 -9.06
N LEU A 377 -15.29 -4.73 -10.24
CA LEU A 377 -15.54 -3.99 -11.49
C LEU A 377 -17.04 -3.89 -11.81
N ASN A 378 -17.81 -4.95 -11.51
CA ASN A 378 -19.27 -4.98 -11.67
C ASN A 378 -20.03 -4.02 -10.72
N THR A 379 -19.39 -3.48 -9.68
CA THR A 379 -20.04 -2.44 -8.83
C THR A 379 -20.27 -1.11 -9.56
N ARG A 380 -19.80 -0.99 -10.81
CA ARG A 380 -20.16 0.10 -11.73
C ARG A 380 -21.67 0.21 -11.98
N ASP A 381 -22.41 -0.91 -11.91
CA ASP A 381 -23.88 -0.93 -11.97
C ASP A 381 -24.56 -0.31 -10.71
N HIS A 382 -23.76 0.00 -9.69
CA HIS A 382 -24.17 0.64 -8.44
C HIS A 382 -23.37 1.92 -8.17
N GLY A 383 -22.97 2.64 -9.22
CA GLY A 383 -22.37 3.98 -9.14
C GLY A 383 -20.92 4.04 -8.64
N CYS A 384 -20.26 2.90 -8.45
CA CYS A 384 -18.81 2.85 -8.19
C CYS A 384 -18.03 2.94 -9.52
N ASN A 385 -16.73 3.19 -9.46
CA ASN A 385 -15.87 3.26 -10.63
C ASN A 385 -14.44 2.80 -10.30
N PHE A 386 -14.20 1.51 -10.47
CA PHE A 386 -12.89 0.86 -10.26
C PHE A 386 -12.25 0.52 -11.60
N ASP A 387 -10.92 0.68 -11.72
CA ASP A 387 -10.11 0.28 -12.88
C ASP A 387 -8.62 0.13 -12.47
N HIS A 388 -7.75 -0.20 -13.42
CA HIS A 388 -6.37 -0.64 -13.18
C HIS A 388 -5.33 0.44 -13.46
N LEU A 389 -4.30 0.52 -12.61
CA LEU A 389 -3.09 1.29 -12.86
C LEU A 389 -1.95 0.34 -13.28
N VAL A 390 -1.37 0.58 -14.45
CA VAL A 390 -0.32 -0.28 -15.04
C VAL A 390 0.96 0.52 -15.20
N ARG A 391 2.03 0.13 -14.50
CA ARG A 391 3.43 0.42 -14.90
C ARG A 391 3.80 -0.54 -16.03
N ALA A 392 4.18 0.02 -17.17
CA ALA A 392 4.32 -0.71 -18.42
C ALA A 392 5.74 -1.28 -18.65
N CYS A 393 5.86 -2.16 -19.64
CA CYS A 393 7.15 -2.58 -20.19
C CYS A 393 7.75 -1.48 -21.09
N ASN A 394 9.08 -1.33 -21.12
CA ASN A 394 9.79 -0.39 -22.02
C ASN A 394 9.49 -0.59 -23.53
N SER A 395 8.90 -1.75 -23.89
CA SER A 395 8.39 -2.07 -25.22
C SER A 395 7.20 -1.20 -25.64
N ASP A 396 6.46 -0.64 -24.69
CA ASP A 396 5.10 -0.12 -24.92
C ASP A 396 5.07 1.38 -25.16
N ARG A 397 6.20 2.07 -24.91
CA ARG A 397 6.38 3.51 -25.17
C ARG A 397 5.42 4.40 -24.36
N CYS A 398 5.21 3.99 -23.11
CA CYS A 398 4.79 4.77 -21.96
C CYS A 398 5.42 4.09 -20.73
N ASP A 399 5.44 4.74 -19.57
CA ASP A 399 5.98 4.14 -18.34
C ASP A 399 4.87 3.82 -17.31
N VAL A 400 3.78 4.59 -17.31
CA VAL A 400 2.56 4.30 -16.53
C VAL A 400 1.31 4.65 -17.34
N PHE A 401 0.23 3.88 -17.22
CA PHE A 401 -1.07 4.18 -17.83
C PHE A 401 -2.26 3.66 -17.01
N ILE A 402 -3.43 4.26 -17.19
CA ILE A 402 -4.70 3.76 -16.63
C ILE A 402 -5.41 2.91 -17.69
N ARG A 403 -5.71 1.66 -17.36
CA ARG A 403 -6.40 0.67 -18.22
C ARG A 403 -7.81 0.45 -17.70
N SER A 404 -8.82 0.79 -18.51
CA SER A 404 -10.21 0.58 -18.12
C SER A 404 -10.69 -0.85 -18.43
N ALA A 405 -11.52 -1.41 -17.57
CA ALA A 405 -12.10 -2.73 -17.73
C ALA A 405 -12.90 -2.81 -19.04
N GLY A 406 -12.48 -3.73 -19.93
CA GLY A 406 -13.09 -3.91 -21.26
C GLY A 406 -12.56 -3.01 -22.38
N SER A 407 -11.57 -2.15 -22.14
CA SER A 407 -10.94 -1.38 -23.23
C SER A 407 -10.10 -2.27 -24.15
N GLU A 408 -10.11 -2.00 -25.46
CA GLU A 408 -9.19 -2.63 -26.41
C GLU A 408 -7.71 -2.42 -26.03
N ALA A 409 -6.87 -3.39 -26.38
CA ALA A 409 -5.43 -3.29 -26.15
C ALA A 409 -4.82 -2.09 -26.90
N ARG A 410 -4.37 -1.08 -26.14
CA ARG A 410 -3.82 0.24 -26.53
C ARG A 410 -4.80 1.43 -26.52
N THR A 411 -5.98 1.29 -25.92
CA THR A 411 -6.84 2.43 -25.57
C THR A 411 -6.74 2.71 -24.07
N ALA A 412 -5.94 3.71 -23.68
CA ALA A 412 -5.72 4.05 -22.28
C ALA A 412 -6.59 5.23 -21.82
N LEU A 413 -7.07 5.13 -20.58
CA LEU A 413 -7.57 6.20 -19.71
C LEU A 413 -6.74 7.48 -19.79
N PHE A 414 -5.46 7.25 -19.54
CA PHE A 414 -4.50 8.24 -19.07
C PHE A 414 -3.12 7.67 -19.37
N LEU A 415 -2.20 8.50 -19.90
CA LEU A 415 -0.85 8.07 -20.27
C LEU A 415 0.19 8.92 -19.54
N CYS A 416 1.25 8.28 -19.07
CA CYS A 416 2.36 8.92 -18.35
C CYS A 416 3.72 8.44 -18.87
N GLU A 417 4.64 9.40 -19.02
CA GLU A 417 6.05 9.19 -19.33
C GLU A 417 6.92 9.84 -18.24
N CYS A 418 7.70 9.04 -17.53
CA CYS A 418 8.57 9.43 -16.43
C CYS A 418 10.01 9.56 -16.94
N LYS A 419 10.66 10.71 -16.76
CA LYS A 419 12.01 10.97 -17.26
C LYS A 419 12.88 11.67 -16.23
N ARG A 420 13.28 10.90 -15.21
CA ARG A 420 14.34 11.26 -14.26
C ARG A 420 15.71 10.76 -14.76
N TRP A 421 16.22 11.41 -15.80
CA TRP A 421 17.66 11.38 -16.08
C TRP A 421 18.26 12.59 -15.35
N GLY A 422 19.52 12.53 -14.90
CA GLY A 422 20.23 13.67 -14.26
C GLY A 422 20.59 14.79 -15.25
N ARG A 423 19.70 15.07 -16.21
CA ARG A 423 19.84 15.97 -17.35
C ARG A 423 18.45 16.47 -17.72
N ILE A 424 18.33 17.79 -17.83
CA ILE A 424 17.11 18.52 -18.21
C ILE A 424 16.45 17.88 -19.45
N VAL A 425 15.12 17.72 -19.45
CA VAL A 425 14.38 17.13 -20.57
C VAL A 425 14.48 18.05 -21.80
N SER A 426 15.34 17.64 -22.74
CA SER A 426 15.58 18.36 -23.99
C SER A 426 14.49 18.11 -25.04
N PHE A 427 14.40 18.99 -26.03
CA PHE A 427 13.52 18.81 -27.19
C PHE A 427 13.71 17.44 -27.88
N ARG A 428 14.96 16.96 -27.99
CA ARG A 428 15.27 15.66 -28.60
C ARG A 428 14.72 14.48 -27.77
N ALA A 429 14.61 14.63 -26.45
CA ALA A 429 13.92 13.65 -25.59
C ALA A 429 12.40 13.73 -25.81
N MET A 430 11.82 14.92 -25.80
CA MET A 430 10.38 15.12 -26.04
C MET A 430 9.92 14.60 -27.42
N GLN A 431 10.72 14.83 -28.47
CA GLN A 431 10.48 14.24 -29.79
C GLN A 431 10.53 12.70 -29.80
N ARG A 432 11.35 12.07 -28.95
CA ARG A 432 11.40 10.60 -28.82
C ARG A 432 10.14 10.07 -28.14
N ILE A 433 9.65 10.77 -27.11
CA ILE A 433 8.39 10.44 -26.41
C ILE A 433 7.21 10.51 -27.39
N ILE A 434 7.01 11.67 -28.04
CA ILE A 434 5.92 11.88 -29.01
C ILE A 434 5.95 10.85 -30.16
N ARG A 435 7.14 10.49 -30.66
CA ARG A 435 7.31 9.44 -31.68
C ARG A 435 7.04 8.03 -31.14
N GLY A 436 7.38 7.76 -29.88
CA GLY A 436 7.10 6.48 -29.23
C GLY A 436 5.60 6.27 -29.05
N LEU A 437 4.92 7.26 -28.46
CA LEU A 437 3.47 7.27 -28.25
C LEU A 437 2.72 7.13 -29.58
N ASN A 438 3.01 7.97 -30.59
CA ASN A 438 2.38 7.89 -31.91
C ASN A 438 2.64 6.56 -32.66
N ALA A 439 3.61 5.74 -32.25
CA ALA A 439 3.89 4.43 -32.84
C ALA A 439 3.24 3.26 -32.08
N LYS A 440 2.55 3.52 -30.96
CA LYS A 440 2.01 2.48 -30.06
C LYS A 440 0.58 2.75 -29.58
N TRP A 441 0.20 4.00 -29.37
CA TRP A 441 -1.03 4.43 -28.70
C TRP A 441 -1.83 5.38 -29.59
N GLN A 442 -3.17 5.26 -29.52
CA GLN A 442 -4.03 6.41 -29.81
C GLN A 442 -4.12 7.24 -28.54
N TRP A 443 -3.86 8.55 -28.66
CA TRP A 443 -3.76 9.45 -27.51
C TRP A 443 -4.11 10.88 -27.91
N GLU A 444 -4.88 11.58 -27.08
CA GLU A 444 -5.16 13.01 -27.19
C GLU A 444 -4.28 13.82 -26.23
N PHE A 445 -4.00 13.30 -25.03
CA PHE A 445 -3.06 13.90 -24.08
C PHE A 445 -2.09 12.89 -23.46
N VAL A 446 -1.01 13.40 -22.88
CA VAL A 446 -0.03 12.61 -22.11
C VAL A 446 0.60 13.50 -21.02
N LEU A 447 0.83 12.92 -19.84
CA LEU A 447 1.63 13.55 -18.80
C LEU A 447 3.10 13.16 -18.94
N VAL A 448 4.01 14.13 -18.88
CA VAL A 448 5.46 13.89 -18.85
C VAL A 448 6.03 14.37 -17.53
N PHE A 449 6.40 13.45 -16.64
CA PHE A 449 6.98 13.74 -15.33
C PHE A 449 8.49 13.86 -15.42
N CYS A 450 9.05 14.99 -15.00
CA CYS A 450 10.50 15.20 -14.97
C CYS A 450 10.90 16.23 -13.93
N GLU A 451 12.18 16.22 -13.52
CA GLU A 451 12.70 17.19 -12.55
C GLU A 451 12.80 18.60 -13.14
N GLU A 452 13.16 18.72 -14.42
CA GLU A 452 13.39 19.99 -15.12
C GLU A 452 13.17 19.86 -16.64
N LEU A 453 12.46 20.82 -17.25
CA LEU A 453 12.20 20.91 -18.70
C LEU A 453 13.04 22.03 -19.34
N ALA A 454 13.70 21.75 -20.47
CA ALA A 454 14.56 22.75 -21.11
C ALA A 454 13.74 23.78 -21.91
N HIS A 455 14.18 25.04 -21.91
CA HIS A 455 13.59 26.08 -22.76
C HIS A 455 13.90 25.82 -24.25
N PHE A 456 12.98 25.17 -24.95
CA PHE A 456 13.15 24.81 -26.37
C PHE A 456 12.04 25.32 -27.31
N ARG A 457 11.24 26.32 -26.88
CA ARG A 457 10.18 26.93 -27.71
C ARG A 457 10.60 27.26 -29.17
N PRO A 458 11.79 27.84 -29.45
CA PRO A 458 12.22 28.11 -30.83
C PRO A 458 12.50 26.85 -31.68
N ALA A 459 12.66 25.69 -31.04
CA ALA A 459 12.94 24.42 -31.72
C ALA A 459 11.68 23.55 -31.92
N TRP A 460 10.51 23.93 -31.39
CA TRP A 460 9.29 23.13 -31.49
C TRP A 460 8.81 23.00 -32.94
N LYS A 461 8.53 21.77 -33.39
CA LYS A 461 8.12 21.45 -34.78
C LYS A 461 6.81 20.67 -34.88
N HIS A 462 6.02 20.64 -33.80
CA HIS A 462 4.74 19.93 -33.77
C HIS A 462 3.61 20.95 -33.70
N GLU A 463 3.27 21.55 -34.86
CA GLU A 463 2.32 22.67 -34.94
C GLU A 463 0.92 22.33 -34.42
N GLU A 464 0.53 21.05 -34.44
CA GLU A 464 -0.77 20.53 -33.98
C GLU A 464 -0.75 20.00 -32.54
N ILE A 465 0.43 19.95 -31.91
CA ILE A 465 0.63 19.39 -30.56
C ILE A 465 1.07 20.51 -29.62
N GLY A 466 0.23 20.79 -28.62
CA GLY A 466 0.57 21.69 -27.53
C GLY A 466 1.57 21.09 -26.56
N CYS A 467 2.37 21.97 -25.95
CA CYS A 467 3.28 21.64 -24.85
C CYS A 467 3.10 22.71 -23.77
N VAL A 468 2.57 22.32 -22.62
CA VAL A 468 2.43 23.16 -21.43
C VAL A 468 3.25 22.55 -20.30
N LYS A 469 3.89 23.38 -19.49
CA LYS A 469 4.63 22.99 -18.29
C LYS A 469 3.84 23.43 -17.06
N ILE A 470 3.77 22.58 -16.05
CA ILE A 470 3.19 22.88 -14.73
C ILE A 470 4.27 22.65 -13.69
N GLY A 471 4.56 23.65 -12.84
CA GLY A 471 5.40 23.47 -11.66
C GLY A 471 4.63 22.71 -10.58
N CYS A 472 5.12 21.54 -10.19
CA CYS A 472 4.43 20.72 -9.17
C CYS A 472 4.67 21.20 -7.73
N GLN A 473 5.34 22.34 -7.52
CA GLN A 473 5.59 22.93 -6.18
C GLN A 473 4.77 24.20 -5.96
N ASP A 474 4.45 24.94 -7.02
CA ASP A 474 3.80 26.25 -7.02
C ASP A 474 2.46 26.26 -7.76
N GLY A 475 2.19 25.26 -8.60
CA GLY A 475 1.02 25.20 -9.47
C GLY A 475 1.13 26.07 -10.72
N ASP A 476 2.30 26.66 -11.00
CA ASP A 476 2.44 27.67 -12.06
C ASP A 476 2.54 27.04 -13.46
N VAL A 477 1.72 27.56 -14.37
CA VAL A 477 1.44 27.02 -15.70
C VAL A 477 2.06 27.91 -16.78
N GLU A 478 2.98 27.34 -17.58
CA GLU A 478 3.69 28.01 -18.67
C GLU A 478 3.47 27.28 -20.01
N TRP A 479 2.88 27.95 -20.99
CA TRP A 479 2.77 27.43 -22.36
C TRP A 479 4.10 27.51 -23.11
N VAL A 480 4.84 26.39 -23.17
CA VAL A 480 6.04 26.24 -24.00
C VAL A 480 5.70 26.36 -25.48
N PHE A 481 4.58 25.78 -25.90
CA PHE A 481 3.97 26.01 -27.21
C PHE A 481 2.46 25.75 -27.13
N GLN A 482 1.64 26.74 -27.49
CA GLN A 482 0.20 26.59 -27.66
C GLN A 482 -0.13 26.68 -29.16
N PRO A 483 -0.78 25.68 -29.78
CA PRO A 483 -1.21 25.75 -31.16
C PRO A 483 -2.24 26.87 -31.36
N LYS A 484 -2.30 27.40 -32.58
CA LYS A 484 -3.43 28.23 -33.00
C LYS A 484 -4.73 27.45 -32.85
N GLU A 485 -5.80 28.14 -32.47
CA GLU A 485 -7.15 27.58 -32.44
C GLU A 485 -7.52 27.00 -33.82
N GLY A 486 -8.27 25.89 -33.84
CA GLY A 486 -8.49 25.06 -35.03
C GLY A 486 -7.36 24.07 -35.36
N ASN A 487 -6.10 24.34 -34.99
CA ASN A 487 -4.98 23.40 -35.18
C ASN A 487 -4.69 22.53 -33.94
N ARG A 488 -5.39 22.76 -32.83
CA ARG A 488 -5.22 22.06 -31.54
C ARG A 488 -5.73 20.62 -31.60
N LYS A 489 -4.82 19.64 -31.75
CA LYS A 489 -5.18 18.20 -31.82
C LYS A 489 -4.71 17.35 -30.64
N LYS A 490 -3.51 17.61 -30.10
CA LYS A 490 -2.96 16.85 -28.96
C LYS A 490 -2.27 17.73 -27.94
N LEU A 491 -2.23 17.32 -26.68
CA LEU A 491 -1.60 18.09 -25.59
C LEU A 491 -0.58 17.26 -24.80
N VAL A 492 0.68 17.71 -24.78
CA VAL A 492 1.67 17.26 -23.81
C VAL A 492 1.63 18.18 -22.60
N VAL A 493 1.37 17.63 -21.42
CA VAL A 493 1.42 18.34 -20.15
C VAL A 493 2.65 17.87 -19.37
N VAL A 494 3.63 18.74 -19.18
CA VAL A 494 4.87 18.44 -18.47
C VAL A 494 4.72 18.77 -17.00
N MET A 495 4.78 17.76 -16.16
CA MET A 495 4.73 17.84 -14.70
C MET A 495 6.16 17.99 -14.18
N GLN A 496 6.56 19.23 -13.87
CA GLN A 496 7.90 19.54 -13.40
C GLN A 496 7.98 19.38 -11.87
N THR A 497 8.52 18.26 -11.41
CA THR A 497 8.56 17.88 -9.98
C THR A 497 9.54 18.71 -9.14
N GLY A 498 10.39 19.50 -9.80
CA GLY A 498 11.64 20.00 -9.24
C GLY A 498 12.67 18.87 -9.06
N LYS A 499 13.88 19.24 -8.66
CA LYS A 499 14.91 18.26 -8.25
C LYS A 499 14.39 17.43 -7.08
N THR A 500 14.43 16.12 -7.23
CA THR A 500 14.19 15.19 -6.13
C THR A 500 15.54 14.90 -5.46
N GLY A 501 15.57 14.82 -4.12
CA GLY A 501 16.82 14.58 -3.36
C GLY A 501 17.48 13.22 -3.67
N LEU A 502 16.71 12.30 -4.26
CA LEU A 502 17.18 11.05 -4.88
C LEU A 502 18.54 11.25 -5.59
N PRO A 503 19.59 10.47 -5.25
CA PRO A 503 20.88 10.60 -5.92
C PRO A 503 20.76 10.25 -7.41
N ALA A 504 21.40 11.05 -8.25
CA ALA A 504 21.69 10.68 -9.63
C ALA A 504 22.93 9.79 -9.64
N ARG A 505 22.80 8.52 -10.05
CA ARG A 505 23.98 7.69 -10.35
C ARG A 505 24.69 8.29 -11.57
N GLY A 506 26.02 8.40 -11.48
CA GLY A 506 26.92 8.79 -12.57
C GLY A 506 27.13 7.68 -13.58
#